data_AF-A0A1R3L1X0-F1
#
_entry.id   AF-A0A1R3L1X0-F1
#
_cell.length_a   1.000
_cell.length_b   1.000
_cell.length_c   1.000
_cell.angle_alpha   90.00
_cell.angle_beta   90.00
_cell.angle_gamma   90.00
#
_symmetry.space_group_name_H-M   'P 1'
#
loop_
_entity.id
_entity.type
_entity.pdbx_description
1 polymer ?
#
loop_
_entity_poly.entity_id
_entity_poly.type
_entity_poly.pdbx_seq_one_letter_code
_entity_poly.pdbx_strand_id
1 'polypeptide(L)'
;MGSLADRKMYFEEFCAAAIHILHLEADEGWKHIVSTAFEHFKQEGNRVISNEEFCKELCITRPSALSSVHDCIRDSDGKLNLFGFIKLLGGSIRRFEK
;
A
#
# COMPACT_ATOMS: atom_id res chain seq x y z
N MET A 1 -18.47 -2.68 -31.41
CA MET A 1 -17.93 -2.23 -30.09
C MET A 1 -18.56 -3.13 -29.04
N GLY A 2 -17.86 -4.18 -28.59
CA GLY A 2 -18.38 -5.12 -27.59
C GLY A 2 -18.36 -4.50 -26.18
N SER A 3 -19.31 -4.88 -25.34
CA SER A 3 -19.41 -4.43 -23.95
C SER A 3 -18.13 -4.75 -23.19
N LEU A 4 -17.58 -3.77 -22.46
CA LEU A 4 -16.43 -3.94 -21.57
C LEU A 4 -16.69 -4.92 -20.42
N ALA A 5 -17.95 -5.26 -20.16
CA ALA A 5 -18.35 -6.14 -19.07
C ALA A 5 -17.84 -7.59 -19.20
N ASP A 6 -17.51 -8.05 -20.41
CA ASP A 6 -17.13 -9.45 -20.67
C ASP A 6 -15.63 -9.64 -20.98
N ARG A 7 -14.81 -8.59 -20.83
CA ARG A 7 -13.37 -8.71 -21.06
C ARG A 7 -12.68 -9.17 -19.78
N LYS A 8 -12.12 -10.39 -19.79
CA LYS A 8 -11.17 -10.83 -18.76
C LYS A 8 -10.00 -9.84 -18.74
N MET A 9 -9.86 -9.13 -17.62
CA MET A 9 -8.76 -8.20 -17.37
C MET A 9 -7.50 -8.99 -17.03
N TYR A 10 -6.38 -8.67 -17.68
CA TYR A 10 -5.09 -9.24 -17.28
C TYR A 10 -4.68 -8.68 -15.91
N PHE A 11 -3.89 -9.44 -15.14
CA PHE A 11 -3.47 -9.02 -13.79
C PHE A 11 -2.76 -7.65 -13.81
N GLU A 12 -2.01 -7.39 -14.88
CA GLU A 12 -1.31 -6.13 -15.13
C GLU A 12 -2.28 -4.98 -15.38
N GLU A 13 -3.36 -5.21 -16.12
CA GLU A 13 -4.42 -4.20 -16.32
C GLU A 13 -5.15 -3.92 -15.00
N PHE A 14 -5.41 -4.94 -14.18
CA PHE A 14 -5.99 -4.79 -12.83
C PHE A 14 -5.09 -3.95 -11.92
N CYS A 15 -3.79 -4.24 -11.89
CA CYS A 15 -2.82 -3.45 -11.15
C CYS A 15 -2.78 -2.00 -11.65
N ALA A 16 -2.77 -1.77 -12.97
CA ALA A 16 -2.77 -0.42 -13.54
C ALA A 16 -4.05 0.36 -13.21
N ALA A 17 -5.23 -0.27 -13.25
CA ALA A 17 -6.49 0.35 -12.90
C ALA A 17 -6.59 0.63 -11.39
N ALA A 18 -6.13 -0.30 -10.55
CA ALA A 18 -5.99 -0.06 -9.12
C ALA A 18 -5.04 1.11 -8.87
N ILE A 19 -3.88 1.16 -9.53
CA ILE A 19 -2.90 2.25 -9.44
C ILE A 19 -3.48 3.60 -9.88
N HIS A 20 -4.30 3.63 -10.93
CA HIS A 20 -4.99 4.82 -11.38
C HIS A 20 -6.04 5.31 -10.35
N ILE A 21 -6.71 4.39 -9.65
CA ILE A 21 -7.61 4.71 -8.53
C ILE A 21 -6.82 5.22 -7.32
N LEU A 22 -5.62 4.70 -7.03
CA LEU A 22 -4.75 5.20 -5.96
C LEU A 22 -4.18 6.60 -6.26
N HIS A 23 -4.03 6.99 -7.55
CA HIS A 23 -3.59 8.33 -7.97
C HIS A 23 -4.71 9.39 -8.00
N LEU A 24 -5.98 8.99 -7.92
CA LEU A 24 -7.12 9.90 -7.76
C LEU A 24 -7.29 10.26 -6.28
N GLU A 25 -6.32 10.98 -5.70
CA GLU A 25 -6.37 11.54 -4.33
C GLU A 25 -7.49 12.60 -4.13
N ALA A 26 -8.43 12.72 -5.08
CA ALA A 26 -9.54 13.68 -5.07
C ALA A 26 -10.93 13.04 -4.92
N ASP A 27 -11.06 11.71 -4.90
CA ASP A 27 -12.37 11.04 -4.86
C ASP A 27 -12.69 10.45 -3.48
N GLU A 28 -13.89 10.70 -2.96
CA GLU A 28 -14.32 10.33 -1.60
C GLU A 28 -14.19 8.82 -1.32
N GLY A 29 -14.20 8.00 -2.37
CA GLY A 29 -14.07 6.54 -2.30
C GLY A 29 -12.69 6.03 -1.90
N TRP A 30 -11.60 6.77 -2.15
CA TRP A 30 -10.23 6.32 -1.85
C TRP A 30 -10.04 5.96 -0.38
N LYS A 31 -10.51 6.83 0.51
CA LYS A 31 -10.42 6.63 1.96
C LYS A 31 -11.18 5.37 2.39
N HIS A 32 -12.32 5.12 1.79
CA HIS A 32 -13.11 3.91 2.07
C HIS A 32 -12.39 2.65 1.59
N ILE A 33 -11.85 2.66 0.36
CA ILE A 33 -11.11 1.52 -0.21
C ILE A 33 -9.89 1.19 0.64
N VAL A 34 -9.08 2.19 0.99
CA VAL A 34 -7.88 2.00 1.80
C VAL A 34 -8.22 1.52 3.21
N SER A 35 -9.28 2.07 3.82
CA SER A 35 -9.73 1.63 5.15
C SER A 35 -10.18 0.17 5.12
N THR A 36 -10.99 -0.22 4.14
CA THR A 36 -11.46 -1.59 3.96
C THR A 36 -10.30 -2.55 3.71
N ALA A 37 -9.37 -2.20 2.82
CA ALA A 37 -8.16 -2.98 2.58
C ALA A 37 -7.30 -3.12 3.85
N PHE A 38 -7.21 -2.07 4.67
CA PHE A 38 -6.49 -2.12 5.93
C PHE A 38 -7.15 -3.04 6.97
N GLU A 39 -8.48 -3.11 7.03
CA GLU A 39 -9.19 -4.06 7.89
C GLU A 39 -8.83 -5.51 7.54
N HIS A 40 -8.83 -5.86 6.26
CA HIS A 40 -8.38 -7.17 5.80
C HIS A 40 -6.88 -7.40 6.10
N PHE A 41 -6.05 -6.40 5.82
CA PHE A 41 -4.62 -6.46 6.12
C PHE A 41 -4.36 -6.73 7.61
N LYS A 42 -5.10 -6.10 8.53
CA LYS A 42 -4.94 -6.34 9.99
C LYS A 42 -5.13 -7.80 10.39
N GLN A 43 -6.02 -8.51 9.71
CA GLN A 43 -6.36 -9.90 10.04
C GLN A 43 -5.31 -10.87 9.50
N GLU A 44 -4.87 -10.67 8.25
CA GLU A 44 -4.11 -11.69 7.52
C GLU A 44 -2.67 -11.29 7.19
N GLY A 45 -2.40 -9.99 7.02
CA GLY A 45 -1.12 -9.49 6.48
C GLY A 45 -0.28 -8.64 7.42
N ASN A 46 -0.88 -8.09 8.49
CA ASN A 46 -0.23 -7.16 9.40
C ASN A 46 0.59 -7.91 10.45
N ARG A 47 1.75 -8.38 10.02
CA ARG A 47 2.77 -9.00 10.87
C ARG A 47 3.52 -7.94 11.68
N VAL A 48 4.10 -8.38 12.79
CA VAL A 48 5.10 -7.60 13.52
C VAL A 48 6.28 -7.34 12.58
N ILE A 49 6.75 -6.10 12.51
CA ILE A 49 7.83 -5.70 11.61
C ILE A 49 8.73 -4.66 12.29
N SER A 50 10.03 -4.76 12.09
CA SER A 50 10.99 -3.75 12.57
C SER A 50 11.09 -2.55 11.61
N ASN A 51 11.57 -1.41 12.11
CA ASN A 51 11.86 -0.24 11.27
C ASN A 51 12.81 -0.56 10.11
N GLU A 52 13.80 -1.43 10.35
CA GLU A 52 14.78 -1.83 9.33
C GLU A 52 14.16 -2.70 8.25
N GLU A 53 13.37 -3.72 8.64
CA GLU A 53 12.63 -4.56 7.68
C GLU A 53 11.65 -3.73 6.87
N PHE A 54 10.93 -2.81 7.51
CA PHE A 54 9.99 -1.95 6.81
C PHE A 54 10.69 -1.00 5.82
N CYS A 55 11.87 -0.47 6.16
CA CYS A 55 12.69 0.29 5.20
C CYS A 55 13.10 -0.55 3.99
N LYS A 56 13.47 -1.81 4.20
CA LYS A 56 13.81 -2.75 3.12
C LYS A 56 12.61 -2.99 2.20
N GLU A 57 11.42 -3.20 2.77
CA GLU A 57 10.17 -3.35 2.01
C GLU A 57 9.83 -2.10 1.19
N LEU A 58 10.14 -0.91 1.71
CA LEU A 58 9.96 0.35 0.98
C LEU A 58 11.08 0.66 -0.02
N CYS A 59 12.09 -0.21 -0.15
CA CYS A 59 13.31 0.05 -0.93
C CYS A 59 14.03 1.36 -0.54
N ILE A 60 13.89 1.80 0.71
CA ILE A 60 14.52 3.02 1.17
C ILE A 60 15.97 2.73 1.56
N THR A 61 16.90 3.29 0.79
CA THR A 61 18.35 3.11 0.99
C THR A 61 18.99 4.24 1.81
N ARG A 62 18.25 5.32 2.11
CA ARG A 62 18.79 6.47 2.86
C ARG A 62 18.46 6.39 4.36
N PRO A 63 19.46 6.47 5.26
CA PRO A 63 19.25 6.48 6.72
C PRO A 63 18.33 7.61 7.21
N SER A 64 18.31 8.74 6.50
CA SER A 64 17.47 9.91 6.85
C SER A 64 15.96 9.64 6.78
N ALA A 65 15.53 8.51 6.22
CA ALA A 65 14.14 8.10 6.16
C ALA A 65 13.72 7.16 7.31
N LEU A 66 14.66 6.72 8.16
CA LEU A 66 14.37 5.89 9.33
C LEU A 66 13.43 6.60 10.31
N SER A 67 13.57 7.92 10.49
CA SER A 67 12.62 8.71 11.28
C SER A 67 11.21 8.70 10.69
N SER A 68 11.11 8.67 9.35
CA SER A 68 9.81 8.72 8.65
C SER A 68 9.02 7.41 8.74
N VAL A 69 9.65 6.30 9.14
CA VAL A 69 8.99 4.99 9.29
C VAL A 69 8.65 4.66 10.73
N HIS A 70 9.24 5.34 11.70
CA HIS A 70 8.94 5.11 13.12
C HIS A 70 7.44 5.28 13.40
N ASP A 71 6.85 6.37 12.89
CA ASP A 71 5.42 6.68 13.06
C ASP A 71 4.49 5.75 12.25
N CYS A 72 5.04 4.83 11.44
CA CYS A 72 4.27 3.85 10.68
C CYS A 72 3.98 2.58 11.49
N ILE A 73 4.75 2.34 12.56
CA ILE A 73 4.67 1.14 13.39
C ILE A 73 4.04 1.53 14.73
N ARG A 74 3.07 0.75 15.19
CA ARG A 74 2.38 0.98 16.45
C ARG A 74 3.18 0.40 17.62
N ASP A 75 3.45 1.23 18.62
CA ASP A 75 4.21 0.82 19.81
C ASP A 75 3.57 -0.31 20.62
N SER A 76 2.24 -0.45 20.56
CA SER A 76 1.53 -1.45 21.37
C SER A 76 1.81 -2.90 20.98
N ASP A 77 2.10 -3.16 19.70
CA ASP A 77 2.25 -4.53 19.17
C ASP A 77 3.24 -4.66 18.00
N GLY A 78 3.95 -3.60 17.63
CA GLY A 78 4.97 -3.62 16.59
C GLY A 78 4.41 -3.85 15.17
N LYS A 79 3.11 -3.62 14.97
CA LYS A 79 2.42 -3.78 13.69
C LYS A 79 2.23 -2.44 12.97
N LEU A 80 2.02 -2.48 11.65
CA LEU A 80 1.77 -1.25 10.89
C LEU A 80 0.42 -0.64 11.25
N ASN A 81 0.39 0.68 11.38
CA ASN A 81 -0.84 1.46 11.40
C ASN A 81 -1.31 1.77 9.96
N LEU A 82 -2.46 2.43 9.81
CA LEU A 82 -3.03 2.77 8.50
C LEU A 82 -2.05 3.58 7.63
N PHE A 83 -1.31 4.51 8.25
CA PHE A 83 -0.32 5.31 7.56
C PHE A 83 0.85 4.46 7.04
N GLY A 84 1.35 3.53 7.86
CA GLY A 84 2.35 2.55 7.45
C GLY A 84 1.87 1.65 6.30
N PHE A 85 0.61 1.21 6.34
CA PHE A 85 0.01 0.43 5.26
C PHE A 85 -0.08 1.23 3.95
N ILE A 86 -0.55 2.48 3.99
CA ILE A 86 -0.58 3.36 2.80
C ILE A 86 0.83 3.55 2.23
N LYS A 87 1.82 3.74 3.10
CA LYS A 87 3.21 3.90 2.70
C LYS A 87 3.77 2.64 2.05
N LEU A 88 3.40 1.46 2.56
CA LEU A 88 3.74 0.15 1.98
C LEU A 88 3.15 -0.01 0.56
N LEU A 89 1.88 0.36 0.38
CA LEU A 89 1.23 0.37 -0.93
C LEU A 89 1.98 1.30 -1.90
N GLY A 90 2.27 2.53 -1.48
CA GLY A 90 3.00 3.50 -2.29
C GLY A 90 4.43 3.06 -2.66
N GLY A 91 5.15 2.42 -1.72
CA GLY A 91 6.47 1.85 -1.98
C GLY A 91 6.43 0.67 -2.95
N SER A 92 5.40 -0.17 -2.86
CA SER A 92 5.19 -1.31 -3.76
C SER A 92 4.96 -0.84 -5.20
N ILE A 93 4.19 0.24 -5.41
CA ILE A 93 3.95 0.82 -6.75
C ILE A 93 5.28 1.22 -7.41
N ARG A 94 6.15 1.93 -6.69
CA ARG A 94 7.45 2.39 -7.22
C ARG A 94 8.40 1.25 -7.61
N ARG A 95 8.20 0.04 -7.09
CA ARG A 95 8.98 -1.14 -7.48
C ARG A 95 8.58 -1.69 -8.85
N PHE A 96 7.34 -1.46 -9.31
CA PHE A 96 6.85 -1.94 -10.60
C PHE A 96 7.19 -1.02 -11.79
N GLU A 97 7.68 0.19 -11.52
CA GLU A 97 8.10 1.15 -12.56
C GLU A 97 9.56 1.00 -13.02
N LYS A 98 10.28 -0.02 -12.53
CA LYS A 98 11.67 -0.34 -12.89
C LYS A 98 11.76 -1.60 -13.74
#